data_AF-A0A660SS42-F1
#
_entry.id   AF-A0A660SS42-F1
#
_cell.length_a   1.000
_cell.length_b   1.000
_cell.length_c   1.000
_cell.angle_alpha   90.00
_cell.angle_beta   90.00
_cell.angle_gamma   90.00
#
_symmetry.space_group_name_H-M   'P 1'
#
loop_
_entity.id
_entity.type
_entity.pdbx_description
1 polymer ?
#
loop_
_entity_poly.entity_id
_entity_poly.type
_entity_poly.pdbx_seq_one_letter_code
_entity_poly.pdbx_strand_id
1 'polypeptide(L)'
;MQKTTVVRQLGEFFSGFVEINFEESPDLGSFFDRNLNLDEIISNLQKFLNVRIENGKTLLFFDEIQACSRALLSLRYIFETRLELHVIAAGSLIDFELESISFPVGRVDFYYLYPLPFTEFITAMGKEGLVKYCNEQIQYPQAIHNQLLSLLRDYTLIGGMPQVVREYAESGNLAECQNIQSSIIETFTADFPKYAKKNQIKCISTVFNAIPLQLGRKIKYSNISNLYKARDLGAAFELLEKAGLLIPVYHTSANGIPLESEKNFKKVQGCFF
;
A
#
# COMPACT_ATOMS: atom_id res chain seq x y z
N MET A 1 3.08 6.19 1.51
CA MET A 1 3.97 5.01 1.30
C MET A 1 4.97 5.32 0.20
N GLN A 2 6.16 4.70 0.20
CA GLN A 2 7.27 4.98 -0.72
C GLN A 2 7.06 4.47 -2.18
N LYS A 3 5.80 4.43 -2.66
CA LYS A 3 5.47 3.91 -4.01
C LYS A 3 6.18 4.74 -5.08
N THR A 4 6.06 6.06 -4.99
CA THR A 4 6.75 7.04 -5.82
C THR A 4 8.26 6.83 -5.82
N THR A 5 8.88 6.54 -4.67
CA THR A 5 10.33 6.27 -4.57
C THR A 5 10.74 5.02 -5.33
N VAL A 6 10.00 3.92 -5.17
CA VAL A 6 10.27 2.66 -5.87
C VAL A 6 10.14 2.83 -7.38
N VAL A 7 9.10 3.55 -7.84
CA VAL A 7 8.89 3.77 -9.28
C VAL A 7 9.95 4.70 -9.87
N ARG A 8 10.38 5.75 -9.15
CA ARG A 8 11.49 6.62 -9.57
C ARG A 8 12.79 5.83 -9.72
N GLN A 9 13.11 4.95 -8.77
CA GLN A 9 14.28 4.06 -8.87
C GLN A 9 14.19 3.11 -10.07
N LEU A 10 13.01 2.55 -10.32
CA LEU A 10 12.78 1.72 -11.51
C LEU A 10 12.93 2.53 -12.81
N GLY A 11 12.53 3.81 -12.79
CA GLY A 11 12.68 4.74 -13.92
C GLY A 11 14.12 4.94 -14.38
N GLU A 12 15.11 4.75 -13.50
CA GLU A 12 16.54 4.87 -13.85
C GLU A 12 17.02 3.81 -14.85
N PHE A 13 16.28 2.69 -14.99
CA PHE A 13 16.57 1.65 -15.97
C PHE A 13 16.03 1.97 -17.38
N PHE A 14 15.26 3.04 -17.54
CA PHE A 14 14.67 3.45 -18.82
C PHE A 14 15.47 4.59 -19.45
N SER A 15 15.41 4.71 -20.77
CA SER A 15 16.06 5.83 -21.48
C SER A 15 15.32 7.15 -21.28
N GLY A 16 14.03 7.08 -20.94
CA GLY A 16 13.24 8.25 -20.54
C GLY A 16 12.31 7.91 -19.38
N PHE A 17 12.06 8.89 -18.53
CA PHE A 17 11.12 8.79 -17.42
C PHE A 17 10.27 10.06 -17.39
N VAL A 18 8.95 9.88 -17.38
CA VAL A 18 7.99 10.99 -17.31
C VAL A 18 7.05 10.71 -16.16
N GLU A 19 7.13 11.54 -15.12
CA GLU A 19 6.26 11.47 -13.95
C GLU A 19 5.19 12.55 -14.03
N ILE A 20 3.95 12.15 -13.76
CA ILE A 20 2.77 13.02 -13.73
C ILE A 20 2.05 12.77 -12.43
N ASN A 21 2.11 13.74 -11.52
CA ASN A 21 1.31 13.74 -10.31
C ASN A 21 0.02 14.51 -10.54
N PHE A 22 -1.13 13.82 -10.47
CA PHE A 22 -2.43 14.42 -10.77
C PHE A 22 -2.97 15.35 -9.67
N GLU A 23 -2.46 15.26 -8.43
CA GLU A 23 -2.79 16.21 -7.37
C GLU A 23 -2.00 17.52 -7.51
N GLU A 24 -0.72 17.43 -7.86
CA GLU A 24 0.15 18.61 -8.05
C GLU A 24 -0.15 19.35 -9.36
N SER A 25 -0.52 18.62 -10.41
CA SER A 25 -0.73 19.16 -11.76
C SER A 25 -2.14 18.85 -12.30
N PRO A 26 -3.20 19.43 -11.72
CA PRO A 26 -4.58 19.16 -12.14
C PRO A 26 -4.85 19.54 -13.60
N ASP A 27 -4.13 20.53 -14.14
CA ASP A 27 -4.22 20.93 -15.55
C ASP A 27 -3.85 19.79 -16.52
N LEU A 28 -2.93 18.90 -16.13
CA LEU A 28 -2.58 17.71 -16.93
C LEU A 28 -3.73 16.71 -16.99
N GLY A 29 -4.59 16.68 -15.96
CA GLY A 29 -5.82 15.90 -15.96
C GLY A 29 -6.77 16.29 -17.10
N SER A 30 -6.79 17.57 -17.48
CA SER A 30 -7.67 18.07 -18.55
C SER A 30 -7.41 17.43 -19.92
N PHE A 31 -6.19 16.91 -20.14
CA PHE A 31 -5.86 16.19 -21.37
C PHE A 31 -6.65 14.88 -21.51
N PHE A 32 -7.18 14.34 -20.41
CA PHE A 32 -7.96 13.10 -20.39
C PHE A 32 -9.49 13.36 -20.45
N ASP A 33 -9.95 14.61 -20.36
CA ASP A 33 -11.38 14.93 -20.20
C ASP A 33 -12.20 14.74 -21.47
N ARG A 34 -11.72 15.20 -22.63
CA ARG A 34 -12.50 15.20 -23.89
C ARG A 34 -12.64 13.81 -24.49
N ASN A 35 -11.56 13.26 -25.03
CA ASN A 35 -11.50 11.99 -25.73
C ASN A 35 -10.31 11.20 -25.19
N LEU A 36 -10.48 9.89 -24.94
CA LEU A 36 -9.38 9.01 -24.54
C LEU A 36 -8.57 8.59 -25.78
N ASN A 37 -8.27 9.55 -26.66
CA ASN A 37 -7.39 9.35 -27.80
C ASN A 37 -5.94 9.48 -27.32
N LEU A 38 -5.25 8.35 -27.22
CA LEU A 38 -3.90 8.30 -26.67
C LEU A 38 -2.89 9.11 -27.50
N ASP A 39 -3.06 9.20 -28.82
CA ASP A 39 -2.14 9.96 -29.66
C ASP A 39 -2.22 11.45 -29.35
N GLU A 40 -3.43 11.95 -29.10
CA GLU A 40 -3.67 13.33 -28.68
C GLU A 40 -3.14 13.57 -27.27
N ILE A 41 -3.45 12.66 -26.33
CA ILE A 41 -2.98 12.73 -24.94
C ILE A 41 -1.45 12.76 -24.88
N ILE A 42 -0.78 11.80 -25.52
CA ILE A 42 0.69 11.72 -25.53
C ILE A 42 1.29 12.95 -26.22
N SER A 43 0.71 13.40 -27.34
CA SER A 43 1.17 14.60 -28.04
C SER A 43 1.07 15.86 -27.15
N ASN A 44 -0.04 16.01 -26.43
CA ASN A 44 -0.24 17.13 -25.51
C ASN A 44 0.73 17.05 -24.32
N LEU A 45 0.92 15.87 -23.73
CA LEU A 45 1.88 15.63 -22.65
C LEU A 45 3.32 15.99 -23.07
N GLN A 46 3.77 15.50 -24.23
CA GLN A 46 5.10 15.81 -24.76
C GLN A 46 5.31 17.31 -24.97
N LYS A 47 4.32 18.01 -25.54
CA LYS A 47 4.40 19.46 -25.79
C LYS A 47 4.40 20.27 -24.51
N PHE A 48 3.53 19.92 -23.57
CA PHE A 48 3.37 20.65 -22.33
C PHE A 48 4.57 20.47 -21.40
N LEU A 49 5.05 19.22 -21.25
CA LEU A 49 6.20 18.90 -20.40
C LEU A 49 7.54 19.14 -21.11
N ASN A 50 7.53 19.42 -22.43
CA ASN A 50 8.70 19.53 -23.28
C ASN A 50 9.61 18.29 -23.19
N VAL A 51 9.00 17.10 -23.27
CA VAL A 51 9.68 15.80 -23.20
C VAL A 51 9.34 14.95 -24.42
N ARG A 52 10.17 13.92 -24.67
CA ARG A 52 9.90 12.90 -25.68
C ARG A 52 9.48 11.58 -25.01
N ILE A 53 8.35 11.04 -25.44
CA ILE A 53 7.81 9.75 -25.01
C ILE A 53 8.00 8.78 -26.16
N GLU A 54 8.96 7.87 -26.02
CA GLU A 54 9.27 6.84 -27.01
C GLU A 54 8.77 5.47 -26.53
N ASN A 55 8.00 4.78 -27.38
CA ASN A 55 7.57 3.40 -27.13
C ASN A 55 8.77 2.49 -26.86
N GLY A 56 8.63 1.60 -25.88
CA GLY A 56 9.66 0.64 -25.48
C GLY A 56 10.88 1.24 -24.77
N LYS A 57 10.93 2.56 -24.57
CA LYS A 57 12.10 3.26 -24.00
C LYS A 57 11.77 4.21 -22.88
N THR A 58 10.59 4.82 -22.92
CA THR A 58 10.12 5.75 -21.90
C THR A 58 9.18 5.03 -20.94
N LEU A 59 9.43 5.18 -19.64
CA LEU A 59 8.48 4.83 -18.59
C LEU A 59 7.61 6.05 -18.27
N LEU A 60 6.30 5.90 -18.44
CA LEU A 60 5.31 6.88 -18.02
C LEU A 60 4.79 6.50 -16.64
N PHE A 61 4.92 7.39 -15.68
CA PHE A 61 4.48 7.18 -14.31
C PHE A 61 3.33 8.14 -13.96
N PHE A 62 2.16 7.56 -13.69
CA PHE A 62 0.97 8.25 -13.22
C PHE A 62 0.88 8.14 -11.70
N ASP A 63 1.27 9.20 -10.99
CA ASP A 63 1.21 9.26 -9.54
C ASP A 63 -0.10 9.89 -9.05
N GLU A 64 -0.57 9.40 -7.91
CA GLU A 64 -1.88 9.72 -7.32
C GLU A 64 -3.03 9.66 -8.37
N ILE A 65 -3.04 8.60 -9.18
CA ILE A 65 -3.97 8.45 -10.32
C ILE A 65 -5.45 8.53 -9.93
N GLN A 66 -5.81 8.24 -8.67
CA GLN A 66 -7.18 8.39 -8.18
C GLN A 66 -7.70 9.83 -8.24
N ALA A 67 -6.81 10.82 -8.30
CA ALA A 67 -7.21 12.22 -8.51
C ALA A 67 -7.73 12.48 -9.94
N CYS A 68 -7.48 11.56 -10.89
CA CYS A 68 -7.98 11.64 -12.26
C CYS A 68 -8.61 10.30 -12.72
N SER A 69 -9.90 10.12 -12.42
CA SER A 69 -10.72 8.97 -12.86
C SER A 69 -10.61 8.67 -14.37
N ARG A 70 -10.46 9.71 -15.19
CA ARG A 70 -10.30 9.61 -16.65
C ARG A 70 -8.94 9.05 -17.06
N ALA A 71 -7.87 9.39 -16.34
CA ALA A 71 -6.56 8.77 -16.53
C ALA A 71 -6.58 7.29 -16.16
N LEU A 72 -7.29 6.92 -15.09
CA LEU A 72 -7.50 5.52 -14.71
C LEU A 72 -8.19 4.71 -15.82
N LEU A 73 -9.24 5.27 -16.43
CA LEU A 73 -9.91 4.68 -17.59
C LEU A 73 -9.00 4.57 -18.82
N SER A 74 -8.07 5.51 -18.99
CA SER A 74 -7.14 5.52 -20.12
C SER A 74 -6.23 4.29 -20.15
N LEU A 75 -5.90 3.71 -18.99
CA LEU A 75 -5.07 2.50 -18.88
C LEU A 75 -5.59 1.34 -19.74
N ARG A 76 -6.93 1.22 -19.83
CA ARG A 76 -7.59 0.26 -20.73
C ARG A 76 -7.12 0.40 -22.17
N TYR A 77 -7.19 1.62 -22.68
CA TYR A 77 -6.90 1.93 -24.07
C TYR A 77 -5.42 1.84 -24.35
N ILE A 78 -4.57 2.18 -23.36
CA ILE A 78 -3.12 2.02 -23.45
C ILE A 78 -2.79 0.55 -23.68
N PHE A 79 -3.35 -0.35 -22.87
CA PHE A 79 -3.19 -1.79 -23.06
C PHE A 79 -3.70 -2.27 -24.43
N GLU A 80 -4.88 -1.82 -24.87
CA GLU A 80 -5.50 -2.27 -26.11
C GLU A 80 -4.82 -1.76 -27.39
N THR A 81 -4.21 -0.57 -27.37
CA THR A 81 -3.74 0.11 -28.59
C THR A 81 -2.25 0.44 -28.60
N ARG A 82 -1.59 0.44 -27.43
CA ARG A 82 -0.19 0.89 -27.25
C ARG A 82 0.55 -0.01 -26.25
N LEU A 83 0.56 -1.32 -26.48
CA LEU A 83 1.21 -2.30 -25.58
C LEU A 83 2.73 -2.03 -25.37
N GLU A 84 3.39 -1.41 -26.34
CA GLU A 84 4.82 -1.06 -26.25
C GLU A 84 5.09 0.15 -25.33
N LEU A 85 4.06 0.89 -24.90
CA LEU A 85 4.22 2.00 -23.97
C LEU A 85 4.28 1.45 -22.54
N HIS A 86 5.39 1.68 -21.86
CA HIS A 86 5.54 1.30 -20.47
C HIS A 86 4.85 2.31 -19.56
N VAL A 87 3.86 1.84 -18.80
CA VAL A 87 3.09 2.68 -17.89
C VAL A 87 3.01 2.04 -16.51
N ILE A 88 3.28 2.83 -15.48
CA ILE A 88 3.01 2.48 -14.09
C ILE A 88 2.05 3.53 -13.54
N ALA A 89 1.08 3.08 -12.76
CA ALA A 89 0.18 3.95 -12.01
C ALA A 89 0.28 3.64 -10.52
N ALA A 90 0.35 4.68 -9.68
CA ALA A 90 0.32 4.54 -8.23
C ALA A 90 -0.83 5.37 -7.63
N GLY A 91 -1.38 4.86 -6.53
CA GLY A 91 -2.42 5.52 -5.75
C GLY A 91 -2.59 4.82 -4.41
N SER A 92 -2.97 5.56 -3.37
CA SER A 92 -3.17 5.00 -2.02
C SER A 92 -4.60 4.54 -1.76
N LEU A 93 -5.59 5.10 -2.46
CA LEU A 93 -7.02 4.82 -2.27
C LEU A 93 -7.67 4.27 -3.55
N ILE A 94 -6.89 3.59 -4.38
CA ILE A 94 -7.35 3.14 -5.70
C ILE A 94 -8.61 2.27 -5.58
N ASP A 95 -8.68 1.39 -4.59
CA ASP A 95 -9.80 0.47 -4.37
C ASP A 95 -11.15 1.19 -4.15
N PHE A 96 -11.14 2.42 -3.64
CA PHE A 96 -12.36 3.23 -3.52
C PHE A 96 -12.83 3.76 -4.87
N GLU A 97 -11.90 4.12 -5.74
CA GLU A 97 -12.18 4.63 -7.09
C GLU A 97 -12.52 3.50 -8.07
N LEU A 98 -12.06 2.27 -7.81
CA LEU A 98 -12.45 1.08 -8.56
C LEU A 98 -13.96 0.77 -8.46
N GLU A 99 -14.62 1.16 -7.37
CA GLU A 99 -16.07 0.92 -7.18
C GLU A 99 -16.95 1.89 -7.96
N SER A 100 -16.47 3.10 -8.23
CA SER A 100 -17.22 4.16 -8.92
C SER A 100 -17.12 4.07 -10.44
N ILE A 101 -16.16 3.30 -10.97
CA ILE A 101 -15.83 3.24 -12.39
C ILE A 101 -15.90 1.80 -12.90
N SER A 102 -16.33 1.60 -14.16
CA SER A 102 -16.12 0.33 -14.86
C SER A 102 -14.63 0.14 -15.14
N PHE A 103 -13.92 -0.41 -14.16
CA PHE A 103 -12.47 -0.58 -14.24
C PHE A 103 -12.10 -1.65 -15.29
N PRO A 104 -11.00 -1.48 -16.04
CA PRO A 104 -10.57 -2.43 -17.07
C PRO A 104 -9.98 -3.72 -16.49
N VAL A 105 -10.87 -4.57 -15.97
CA VAL A 105 -10.52 -5.92 -15.48
C VAL A 105 -9.79 -6.71 -16.58
N GLY A 106 -8.66 -7.31 -16.19
CA GLY A 106 -7.83 -8.15 -17.07
C GLY A 106 -6.88 -7.39 -18.00
N ARG A 107 -6.71 -6.07 -17.82
CA ARG A 107 -5.79 -5.23 -18.64
C ARG A 107 -4.78 -4.45 -17.80
N VAL A 108 -4.92 -4.51 -16.48
CA VAL A 108 -4.04 -3.87 -15.52
C VAL A 108 -3.69 -4.91 -14.47
N ASP A 109 -2.40 -4.99 -14.15
CA ASP A 109 -1.90 -5.82 -13.07
C ASP A 109 -1.74 -4.97 -11.81
N PHE A 110 -2.22 -5.49 -10.68
CA PHE A 110 -2.11 -4.83 -9.39
C PHE A 110 -0.92 -5.37 -8.61
N TYR A 111 -0.10 -4.45 -8.09
CA TYR A 111 0.99 -4.74 -7.19
C TYR A 111 0.79 -3.96 -5.89
N TYR A 112 0.54 -4.69 -4.80
CA TYR A 112 0.38 -4.11 -3.48
C TYR A 112 1.72 -4.04 -2.77
N LEU A 113 2.11 -2.85 -2.32
CA LEU A 113 3.29 -2.64 -1.51
C LEU A 113 2.93 -2.69 -0.02
N TYR A 114 3.64 -3.51 0.72
CA TYR A 114 3.49 -3.68 2.17
C TYR A 114 4.74 -3.15 2.88
N PRO A 115 4.67 -2.96 4.21
CA PRO A 115 5.86 -2.69 5.02
C PRO A 115 6.91 -3.80 4.87
N LEU A 116 8.17 -3.45 5.14
CA LEU A 116 9.31 -4.34 5.04
C LEU A 116 9.09 -5.56 5.94
N PRO A 117 9.07 -6.80 5.41
CA PRO A 117 9.05 -7.99 6.23
C PRO A 117 10.32 -8.11 7.08
N PHE A 118 10.28 -9.01 8.06
CA PHE A 118 11.40 -9.24 8.97
C PHE A 118 12.73 -9.53 8.24
N THR A 119 12.70 -10.24 7.12
CA THR A 119 13.90 -10.51 6.30
C THR A 119 14.49 -9.25 5.65
N GLU A 120 13.65 -8.33 5.20
CA GLU A 120 14.07 -7.03 4.66
C GLU A 120 14.56 -6.11 5.77
N PHE A 121 13.95 -6.16 6.96
CA PHE A 121 14.48 -5.48 8.14
C PHE A 121 15.89 -5.97 8.50
N ILE A 122 16.13 -7.28 8.56
CA ILE A 122 17.48 -7.83 8.83
C ILE A 122 18.48 -7.36 7.77
N THR A 123 18.05 -7.33 6.50
CA THR A 123 18.86 -6.81 5.39
C THR A 123 19.19 -5.33 5.59
N ALA A 124 18.21 -4.50 5.96
CA ALA A 124 18.42 -3.09 6.27
C ALA A 124 19.38 -2.86 7.44
N MET A 125 19.50 -3.82 8.36
CA MET A 125 20.50 -3.80 9.45
C MET A 125 21.91 -4.24 9.00
N GLY A 126 22.15 -4.46 7.70
CA GLY A 126 23.44 -4.92 7.15
C GLY A 126 23.78 -6.36 7.50
N LYS A 127 22.77 -7.22 7.69
CA LYS A 127 22.92 -8.63 8.12
C LYS A 127 22.39 -9.61 7.08
N GLU A 128 22.63 -9.36 5.79
CA GLU A 128 22.18 -10.19 4.67
C GLU A 128 22.69 -11.63 4.76
N GLY A 129 23.88 -11.83 5.33
CA GLY A 129 24.44 -13.16 5.59
C GLY A 129 23.54 -14.02 6.48
N LEU A 130 22.86 -13.40 7.47
CA LEU A 130 21.91 -14.12 8.33
C LEU A 130 20.66 -14.53 7.56
N VAL A 131 20.15 -13.67 6.67
CA VAL A 131 18.98 -13.98 5.84
C VAL A 131 19.26 -15.18 4.94
N LYS A 132 20.41 -15.18 4.25
CA LYS A 132 20.84 -16.31 3.42
C LYS A 132 20.94 -17.61 4.22
N TYR A 133 21.57 -17.56 5.39
CA TYR A 133 21.72 -18.72 6.26
C TYR A 133 20.36 -19.29 6.73
N CYS A 134 19.39 -18.43 7.06
CA CYS A 134 18.04 -18.85 7.46
C CYS A 134 17.26 -19.54 6.33
N ASN A 135 17.54 -19.20 5.07
CA ASN A 135 16.87 -19.81 3.92
C ASN A 135 17.41 -21.22 3.60
N GLU A 136 18.66 -21.51 3.99
CA GLU A 136 19.33 -22.77 3.66
C GLU A 136 19.24 -23.82 4.78
N GLN A 137 19.03 -23.39 6.03
CA GLN A 137 19.11 -24.25 7.21
C GLN A 137 17.84 -24.20 8.04
N ILE A 138 17.42 -25.34 8.58
CA ILE A 138 16.24 -25.45 9.47
C ILE A 138 16.65 -25.38 10.94
N GLN A 139 17.92 -25.68 11.26
CA GLN A 139 18.47 -25.66 12.61
C GLN A 139 19.64 -24.68 12.70
N TYR A 140 19.66 -23.91 13.79
CA TYR A 140 20.63 -22.84 13.99
C TYR A 140 21.44 -23.09 15.26
N PRO A 141 22.76 -22.85 15.23
CA PRO A 141 23.55 -22.72 16.44
C PRO A 141 22.91 -21.71 17.41
N GLN A 142 22.99 -21.98 18.71
CA GLN A 142 22.32 -21.16 19.74
C GLN A 142 22.68 -19.67 19.66
N ALA A 143 23.93 -19.35 19.29
CA ALA A 143 24.37 -17.97 19.13
C ALA A 143 23.60 -17.23 18.01
N ILE A 144 23.42 -17.87 16.85
CA ILE A 144 22.65 -17.32 15.73
C ILE A 144 21.18 -17.19 16.12
N HIS A 145 20.62 -18.22 16.77
CA HIS A 145 19.24 -18.17 17.24
C HIS A 145 18.99 -16.99 18.20
N ASN A 146 19.88 -16.77 19.18
CA ASN A 146 19.79 -15.65 20.10
C ASN A 146 19.91 -14.28 19.38
N GLN A 147 20.75 -14.19 18.35
CA GLN A 147 20.88 -12.98 17.54
C GLN A 147 19.59 -12.69 16.75
N LEU A 148 18.98 -13.72 16.15
CA LEU A 148 17.69 -13.60 15.46
C LEU A 148 16.57 -13.20 16.43
N LEU A 149 16.55 -13.74 17.65
CA LEU A 149 15.60 -13.32 18.69
C LEU A 149 15.79 -11.86 19.10
N SER A 150 17.02 -11.36 19.16
CA SER A 150 17.28 -9.94 19.42
C SER A 150 16.71 -9.07 18.31
N LEU A 151 17.03 -9.39 17.05
CA LEU A 151 16.52 -8.68 15.87
C LEU A 151 14.99 -8.72 15.80
N LEU A 152 14.38 -9.85 16.16
CA LEU A 152 12.93 -10.00 16.19
C LEU A 152 12.31 -9.07 17.25
N ARG A 153 12.93 -8.91 18.42
CA ARG A 153 12.46 -7.96 19.45
C ARG A 153 12.52 -6.53 18.92
N ASP A 154 13.62 -6.15 18.29
CA ASP A 154 13.77 -4.82 17.69
C ASP A 154 12.69 -4.60 16.62
N TYR A 155 12.51 -5.57 15.72
CA TYR A 155 11.47 -5.52 14.68
C TYR A 155 10.05 -5.44 15.26
N THR A 156 9.74 -6.11 16.38
CA THR A 156 8.41 -5.99 17.01
C THR A 156 8.12 -4.61 17.59
N LEU A 157 9.16 -3.84 17.91
CA LEU A 157 9.02 -2.47 18.42
C LEU A 157 8.99 -1.44 17.27
N ILE A 158 9.82 -1.67 16.26
CA ILE A 158 10.00 -0.75 15.11
C ILE A 158 8.93 -0.96 14.04
N GLY A 159 8.53 -2.21 13.79
CA GLY A 159 7.70 -2.61 12.67
C GLY A 159 8.45 -2.60 11.33
N GLY A 160 7.70 -2.70 10.24
CA GLY A 160 8.25 -2.73 8.87
C GLY A 160 8.21 -1.40 8.14
N MET A 161 7.75 -0.31 8.77
CA MET A 161 7.54 0.96 8.06
C MET A 161 8.88 1.52 7.56
N PRO A 162 9.08 1.70 6.23
CA PRO A 162 10.40 1.98 5.67
C PRO A 162 11.11 3.20 6.27
N GLN A 163 10.37 4.27 6.58
CA GLN A 163 10.93 5.47 7.22
C GLN A 163 11.43 5.20 8.64
N VAL A 164 10.71 4.37 9.42
CA VAL A 164 11.08 4.01 10.79
C VAL A 164 12.27 3.05 10.77
N VAL A 165 12.25 2.06 9.87
CA VAL A 165 13.35 1.10 9.70
C VAL A 165 14.64 1.81 9.29
N ARG A 166 14.55 2.79 8.38
CA ARG A 166 15.70 3.60 7.98
C ARG A 166 16.28 4.40 9.15
N GLU A 167 15.45 5.11 9.90
CA GLU A 167 15.90 5.86 11.09
C GLU A 167 16.59 4.93 12.08
N TYR A 168 15.99 3.76 12.36
CA TYR A 168 16.58 2.78 13.25
C TYR A 168 17.92 2.24 12.73
N ALA A 169 18.04 1.98 11.43
CA ALA A 169 19.27 1.52 10.79
C ALA A 169 20.41 2.55 10.89
N GLU A 170 20.08 3.83 10.72
CA GLU A 170 21.05 4.93 10.68
C GLU A 170 21.47 5.40 12.09
N SER A 171 20.52 5.53 13.02
CA SER A 171 20.77 6.15 14.33
C SER A 171 20.67 5.19 15.52
N GLY A 172 19.94 4.08 15.38
CA GLY A 172 19.56 3.20 16.50
C GLY A 172 18.66 3.87 17.55
N ASN A 173 18.15 5.08 17.30
CA ASN A 173 17.40 5.87 18.27
C ASN A 173 15.92 5.47 18.32
N LEU A 174 15.56 4.68 19.32
CA LEU A 174 14.18 4.23 19.53
C LEU A 174 13.19 5.37 19.81
N ALA A 175 13.62 6.46 20.45
CA ALA A 175 12.74 7.59 20.73
C ALA A 175 12.33 8.32 19.44
N GLU A 176 13.28 8.49 18.52
CA GLU A 176 12.99 9.10 17.22
C GLU A 176 12.10 8.20 16.36
N CYS A 177 12.34 6.88 16.40
CA CYS A 177 11.46 5.91 15.76
C CYS A 177 10.00 6.03 16.25
N GLN A 178 9.79 6.22 17.56
CA GLN A 178 8.45 6.42 18.14
C GLN A 178 7.82 7.75 17.71
N ASN A 179 8.61 8.82 17.56
CA ASN A 179 8.12 10.09 17.04
C ASN A 179 7.61 9.94 15.60
N ILE A 180 8.39 9.27 14.75
CA ILE A 180 8.01 8.97 13.37
C ILE A 180 6.74 8.11 13.32
N GLN A 181 6.66 7.04 14.12
CA GLN A 181 5.47 6.19 14.21
C GLN A 181 4.22 6.99 14.60
N SER A 182 4.35 7.89 15.58
CA SER A 182 3.25 8.76 16.03
C SER A 182 2.79 9.70 14.93
N SER A 183 3.73 10.33 14.22
CA SER A 183 3.42 11.19 13.06
C SER A 183 2.73 10.44 11.92
N ILE A 184 3.13 9.19 11.66
CA ILE A 184 2.48 8.32 10.67
C ILE A 184 1.03 8.02 11.07
N ILE A 185 0.80 7.67 12.34
CA ILE A 185 -0.55 7.39 12.87
C ILE A 185 -1.47 8.62 12.77
N GLU A 186 -0.94 9.80 13.08
CA GLU A 186 -1.66 11.07 12.93
C GLU A 186 -2.04 11.34 11.47
N THR A 187 -1.10 11.12 10.55
CA THR A 187 -1.32 11.31 9.11
C THR A 187 -2.41 10.36 8.59
N PHE A 188 -2.42 9.09 8.98
CA PHE A 188 -3.51 8.18 8.62
C PHE A 188 -4.87 8.67 9.13
N THR A 189 -4.92 9.14 10.38
CA THR A 189 -6.15 9.67 10.96
C THR A 189 -6.63 10.92 10.23
N ALA A 190 -5.70 11.78 9.79
CA ALA A 190 -6.01 12.98 9.01
C ALA A 190 -6.58 12.64 7.62
N ASP A 191 -6.24 11.48 7.06
CA ASP A 191 -6.70 11.01 5.75
C ASP A 191 -8.08 10.32 5.77
N PHE A 192 -8.63 9.98 6.94
CA PHE A 192 -9.97 9.37 7.05
C PHE A 192 -11.08 10.12 6.28
N PRO A 193 -11.13 11.47 6.25
CA PRO A 193 -12.13 12.20 5.47
C PRO A 193 -12.08 11.94 3.96
N LYS A 194 -10.95 11.46 3.40
CA LYS A 194 -10.82 11.18 1.97
C LYS A 194 -11.71 10.02 1.50
N TYR A 195 -11.96 9.05 2.39
CA TYR A 195 -12.70 7.83 2.03
C TYR A 195 -13.87 7.50 2.97
N ALA A 196 -14.17 8.37 3.93
CA ALA A 196 -15.27 8.18 4.88
C ALA A 196 -16.21 9.38 4.94
N LYS A 197 -17.50 9.12 5.17
CA LYS A 197 -18.49 10.18 5.40
C LYS A 197 -18.23 10.85 6.76
N LYS A 198 -18.58 12.13 6.89
CA LYS A 198 -18.38 12.94 8.12
C LYS A 198 -18.92 12.27 9.40
N ASN A 199 -20.03 11.55 9.31
CA ASN A 199 -20.63 10.83 10.43
C ASN A 199 -19.94 9.48 10.76
N GLN A 200 -19.12 8.94 9.86
CA GLN A 200 -18.37 7.70 10.03
C GLN A 200 -16.97 7.92 10.61
N ILE A 201 -16.36 9.09 10.43
CA ILE A 201 -14.97 9.39 10.82
C ILE A 201 -14.70 9.02 12.29
N LYS A 202 -15.58 9.40 13.22
CA LYS A 202 -15.42 9.06 14.65
C LYS A 202 -15.51 7.55 14.91
N CYS A 203 -16.38 6.85 14.19
CA CYS A 203 -16.51 5.39 14.28
C CYS A 203 -15.24 4.71 13.76
N ILE A 204 -14.72 5.15 12.61
CA ILE A 204 -13.46 4.65 12.02
C ILE A 204 -12.30 4.86 12.97
N SER A 205 -12.14 6.06 13.53
CA SER A 205 -11.09 6.33 14.53
C SER A 205 -11.24 5.45 15.78
N THR A 206 -12.46 5.18 16.23
CA THR A 206 -12.71 4.27 17.35
C THR A 206 -12.28 2.85 17.03
N VAL A 207 -12.64 2.35 15.84
CA VAL A 207 -12.24 1.01 15.38
C VAL A 207 -10.72 0.95 15.21
N PHE A 208 -10.11 1.92 14.54
CA PHE A 208 -8.67 2.00 14.31
C PHE A 208 -7.88 1.92 15.63
N ASN A 209 -8.23 2.74 16.61
CA ASN A 209 -7.55 2.74 17.91
C ASN A 209 -7.79 1.45 18.74
N ALA A 210 -8.89 0.75 18.52
CA ALA A 210 -9.22 -0.46 19.26
C ALA A 210 -8.51 -1.72 18.73
N ILE A 211 -8.10 -1.73 17.46
CA ILE A 211 -7.59 -2.94 16.81
C ILE A 211 -6.24 -3.44 17.37
N PRO A 212 -5.25 -2.58 17.66
CA PRO A 212 -4.00 -3.00 18.30
C PRO A 212 -4.24 -3.69 19.65
N LEU A 213 -5.27 -3.26 20.39
CA LEU A 213 -5.64 -3.82 21.69
C LEU A 213 -6.32 -5.19 21.59
N GLN A 214 -6.70 -5.62 20.39
CA GLN A 214 -7.37 -6.89 20.10
C GLN A 214 -6.44 -7.88 19.36
N LEU A 215 -5.14 -7.57 19.23
CA LEU A 215 -4.18 -8.46 18.58
C LEU A 215 -4.17 -9.86 19.22
N GLY A 216 -4.11 -10.89 18.37
CA GLY A 216 -4.16 -12.31 18.75
C GLY A 216 -5.55 -12.79 19.18
N ARG A 217 -6.60 -11.96 19.06
CA ARG A 217 -7.97 -12.32 19.43
C ARG A 217 -8.93 -12.10 18.28
N LYS A 218 -10.00 -12.89 18.27
CA LYS A 218 -11.15 -12.64 17.39
C LYS A 218 -11.76 -11.28 17.73
N ILE A 219 -12.01 -10.47 16.70
CA ILE A 219 -12.75 -9.21 16.83
C ILE A 219 -14.19 -9.49 17.25
N LYS A 220 -14.59 -8.82 18.33
CA LYS A 220 -15.99 -8.71 18.76
C LYS A 220 -16.32 -7.24 18.83
N TYR A 221 -17.31 -6.80 18.04
CA TYR A 221 -17.71 -5.39 18.00
C TYR A 221 -18.15 -4.85 19.37
N SER A 222 -18.73 -5.69 20.23
CA SER A 222 -19.05 -5.35 21.62
C SER A 222 -17.83 -4.96 22.46
N ASN A 223 -16.63 -5.45 22.12
CA ASN A 223 -15.39 -5.13 22.82
C ASN A 223 -14.71 -3.87 22.26
N ILE A 224 -15.12 -3.38 21.10
CA ILE A 224 -14.58 -2.18 20.48
C ILE A 224 -15.31 -0.95 21.02
N SER A 225 -16.64 -0.95 20.97
CA SER A 225 -17.43 0.16 21.50
C SER A 225 -18.88 -0.25 21.74
N ASN A 226 -19.44 0.20 22.86
CA ASN A 226 -20.88 0.10 23.14
C ASN A 226 -21.67 1.32 22.60
N LEU A 227 -20.97 2.35 22.10
CA LEU A 227 -21.60 3.58 21.59
C LEU A 227 -22.11 3.42 20.16
N TYR A 228 -21.51 2.50 19.40
CA TYR A 228 -21.83 2.26 17.99
C TYR A 228 -22.53 0.91 17.82
N LYS A 229 -23.44 0.82 16.85
CA LYS A 229 -24.06 -0.45 16.49
C LYS A 229 -23.04 -1.33 15.77
N ALA A 230 -23.17 -2.64 15.92
CA ALA A 230 -22.32 -3.62 15.24
C ALA A 230 -22.21 -3.41 13.73
N ARG A 231 -23.30 -2.99 13.07
CA ARG A 231 -23.31 -2.65 11.64
C ARG A 231 -22.38 -1.50 11.30
N ASP A 232 -22.37 -0.45 12.12
CA ASP A 232 -21.58 0.76 11.86
C ASP A 232 -20.09 0.52 12.15
N LEU A 233 -19.79 -0.33 13.14
CA LEU A 233 -18.43 -0.82 13.43
C LEU A 233 -17.91 -1.72 12.30
N GLY A 234 -18.75 -2.61 11.76
CA GLY A 234 -18.40 -3.43 10.61
C GLY A 234 -18.12 -2.62 9.35
N ALA A 235 -18.96 -1.62 9.05
CA ALA A 235 -18.71 -0.71 7.94
C ALA A 235 -17.40 0.09 8.12
N ALA A 236 -17.09 0.52 9.34
CA ALA A 236 -15.83 1.19 9.64
C ALA A 236 -14.61 0.26 9.46
N PHE A 237 -14.75 -1.01 9.84
CA PHE A 237 -13.72 -2.03 9.63
C PHE A 237 -13.46 -2.28 8.14
N GLU A 238 -14.51 -2.43 7.33
CA GLU A 238 -14.41 -2.59 5.87
C GLU A 238 -13.76 -1.37 5.20
N LEU A 239 -14.04 -0.15 5.68
CA LEU A 239 -13.39 1.06 5.17
C LEU A 239 -11.89 1.07 5.47
N LEU A 240 -11.47 0.62 6.66
CA LEU A 240 -10.04 0.51 7.00
C LEU A 240 -9.33 -0.57 6.16
N GLU A 241 -10.01 -1.69 5.91
CA GLU A 241 -9.52 -2.75 5.02
C GLU A 241 -9.32 -2.21 3.59
N LYS A 242 -10.33 -1.56 3.02
CA LYS A 242 -10.25 -0.95 1.67
C LYS A 242 -9.21 0.15 1.55
N ALA A 243 -8.95 0.90 2.63
CA ALA A 243 -7.87 1.87 2.66
C ALA A 243 -6.47 1.24 2.71
N GLY A 244 -6.37 -0.09 2.74
CA GLY A 244 -5.12 -0.81 2.95
C GLY A 244 -4.54 -0.61 4.34
N LEU A 245 -5.30 -0.01 5.26
CA LEU A 245 -4.83 0.27 6.60
C LEU A 245 -4.95 -0.94 7.54
N LEU A 246 -5.75 -1.91 7.14
CA LEU A 246 -6.03 -3.10 7.93
C LEU A 246 -5.99 -4.34 7.06
N ILE A 247 -5.34 -5.38 7.58
CA ILE A 247 -5.32 -6.71 6.97
C ILE A 247 -6.17 -7.65 7.84
N PRO A 248 -7.32 -8.13 7.34
CA PRO A 248 -8.12 -9.09 8.07
C PRO A 248 -7.54 -10.51 7.93
N VAL A 249 -7.28 -11.14 9.07
CA VAL A 249 -6.83 -12.53 9.17
C VAL A 249 -8.02 -13.38 9.59
N TYR A 250 -8.48 -14.22 8.67
CA TYR A 250 -9.63 -15.09 8.90
C TYR A 250 -9.20 -16.49 9.31
N HIS A 251 -9.92 -17.06 10.28
CA HIS A 251 -9.76 -18.46 10.62
C HIS A 251 -10.18 -19.36 9.45
N THR A 252 -9.34 -20.32 9.10
CA THR A 252 -9.66 -21.45 8.21
C THR A 252 -9.41 -22.76 8.95
N SER A 253 -10.23 -23.78 8.69
CA SER A 253 -10.00 -25.12 9.24
C SER A 253 -8.86 -25.86 8.52
N ALA A 254 -8.43 -25.35 7.35
CA ALA A 254 -7.28 -25.84 6.59
C ALA A 254 -7.33 -27.35 6.25
N ASN A 255 -8.52 -27.91 6.05
CA ASN A 255 -8.67 -29.33 5.70
C ASN A 255 -8.28 -29.66 4.24
N GLY A 256 -8.01 -28.64 3.42
CA GLY A 256 -7.61 -28.80 2.03
C GLY A 256 -7.24 -27.47 1.37
N ILE A 257 -6.80 -27.56 0.11
CA ILE A 257 -6.51 -26.40 -0.74
C ILE A 257 -7.66 -26.16 -1.74
N PRO A 258 -8.00 -24.90 -2.05
CA PRO A 258 -7.44 -23.67 -1.50
C PRO A 258 -7.92 -23.41 -0.05
N LEU A 259 -7.03 -22.90 0.80
CA LEU A 259 -7.31 -22.62 2.23
C LEU A 259 -8.51 -21.67 2.44
N GLU A 260 -8.79 -20.84 1.44
CA GLU A 260 -9.91 -19.90 1.45
C GLU A 260 -11.29 -20.57 1.44
N SER A 261 -11.38 -21.83 0.95
CA SER A 261 -12.64 -22.58 0.88
C SER A 261 -13.32 -22.76 2.25
N GLU A 262 -12.55 -22.84 3.33
CA GLU A 262 -13.04 -23.03 4.70
C GLU A 262 -12.92 -21.78 5.58
N LYS A 263 -12.79 -20.62 4.93
CA LYS A 263 -12.70 -19.31 5.59
C LYS A 263 -13.95 -19.02 6.42
N ASN A 264 -13.75 -18.73 7.71
CA ASN A 264 -14.82 -18.39 8.63
C ASN A 264 -14.92 -16.87 8.81
N PHE A 265 -15.82 -16.23 8.08
CA PHE A 265 -16.09 -14.78 8.18
C PHE A 265 -16.50 -14.30 9.57
N LYS A 266 -17.04 -15.20 10.42
CA LYS A 266 -17.39 -14.86 11.80
C LYS A 266 -16.18 -14.88 12.73
N LYS A 267 -15.03 -15.43 12.32
CA LYS A 267 -13.80 -15.52 13.11
C LYS A 267 -12.68 -14.78 12.38
N VAL A 268 -12.65 -13.48 12.58
CA VAL A 268 -11.66 -12.57 11.99
C VAL A 268 -10.85 -11.90 13.10
N GLN A 269 -9.56 -11.75 12.84
CA GLN A 269 -8.65 -10.86 13.57
C GLN A 269 -8.26 -9.71 12.62
N GLY A 270 -8.07 -8.51 13.15
CA GLY A 270 -7.52 -7.39 12.40
C GLY A 270 -6.06 -7.20 12.79
N CYS A 271 -5.19 -7.09 11.80
CA CYS A 271 -3.81 -6.68 11.99
C CYS A 271 -3.58 -5.38 11.24
N PHE A 272 -2.82 -4.47 11.85
CA PHE A 272 -2.20 -3.40 11.09
C PHE A 272 -0.96 -3.93 10.39
N PHE A 273 -0.61 -3.24 9.32
CA PHE A 273 0.63 -3.41 8.59
C PHE A 273 1.81 -2.88 9.42
#